data_AF-A0A847V785-F1
#
_entry.id   AF-A0A847V785-F1
#
_cell.length_a   1.000
_cell.length_b   1.000
_cell.length_c   1.000
_cell.angle_alpha   90.00
_cell.angle_beta   90.00
_cell.angle_gamma   90.00
#
_symmetry.space_group_name_H-M   'P 1'
#
loop_
_entity.id
_entity.type
_entity.pdbx_description
1 polymer ?
#
loop_
_entity_poly.entity_id
_entity_poly.type
_entity_poly.pdbx_seq_one_letter_code
_entity_poly.pdbx_strand_id
1 'polypeptide(L)'
;MRSMKRIGRLLPLFLVVVASVGATAGADPGSDLQSEGTYAEALVHYSVGGQAWSLAWGETRVSSIRHYLVQSKAAYTACLNTAGSVDDPTNAANLALLRSISNAYINLADAAFGMYDGADIYASGRMQMAAGDFTSAASSFQTAAASFADSQTLFDQAVAHLVNTVYEGTDFGDGAAYTGTIIPVLGARASYMNEFATYALGWQQTALAYQAHSTGRRDAFSDATRQAMDYFASLRQSTSFGADATSNYKVLATLMESAFPTATPTETVTMTPTKTPTSAPGSRIVPVFGSDRVPIDPDGDGLYQDVNGNGRTDFADAVLFFNQMAWIEEHEPLSAFDFNRNGRIDFADVTRLFNQI
;
A
#
# COMPACT_ATOMS: atom_id res chain seq x y z
N MET A 1 -6.45 -1.20 2.72
CA MET A 1 -6.90 -2.38 3.50
C MET A 1 -8.36 -2.83 3.29
N ARG A 2 -9.35 -1.96 3.00
CA ARG A 2 -10.74 -2.43 2.70
C ARG A 2 -10.89 -3.16 1.35
N SER A 3 -10.00 -2.91 0.38
CA SER A 3 -10.02 -3.59 -0.93
C SER A 3 -9.59 -5.07 -0.87
N MET A 4 -8.69 -5.44 0.04
CA MET A 4 -8.27 -6.84 0.24
C MET A 4 -9.39 -7.73 0.83
N LYS A 5 -10.43 -7.14 1.45
CA LYS A 5 -11.54 -7.88 2.08
C LYS A 5 -12.61 -8.41 1.11
N ARG A 6 -12.69 -7.90 -0.13
CA ARG A 6 -13.81 -8.25 -1.06
C ARG A 6 -13.51 -9.38 -2.05
N ILE A 7 -12.26 -9.84 -2.16
CA ILE A 7 -11.85 -10.82 -3.18
C ILE A 7 -11.82 -12.27 -2.64
N GLY A 8 -11.97 -12.46 -1.32
CA GLY A 8 -11.98 -13.78 -0.66
C GLY A 8 -13.22 -14.65 -0.89
N ARG A 9 -13.92 -14.52 -2.02
CA ARG A 9 -15.16 -15.28 -2.31
C ARG A 9 -15.18 -16.06 -3.63
N LEU A 10 -14.10 -16.09 -4.41
CA LEU A 10 -14.04 -16.87 -5.65
C LEU A 10 -12.84 -17.82 -5.65
N LEU A 11 -13.07 -19.00 -5.08
CA LEU A 11 -12.58 -20.35 -5.42
C LEU A 11 -12.21 -21.17 -4.17
N PRO A 12 -13.10 -22.08 -3.71
CA PRO A 12 -12.71 -23.41 -3.27
C PRO A 12 -12.60 -24.35 -4.51
N LEU A 13 -11.85 -25.46 -4.37
CA LEU A 13 -11.61 -26.53 -5.37
C LEU A 13 -10.65 -26.13 -6.52
N PHE A 14 -9.47 -26.71 -6.75
CA PHE A 14 -8.99 -28.09 -6.60
C PHE A 14 -7.48 -28.08 -6.32
N LEU A 15 -7.08 -28.38 -5.07
CA LEU A 15 -5.69 -28.78 -4.73
C LEU A 15 -5.72 -30.18 -4.10
N VAL A 16 -6.57 -31.06 -4.65
CA VAL A 16 -6.68 -32.46 -4.23
C VAL A 16 -6.76 -33.36 -5.47
N VAL A 17 -5.61 -33.55 -6.10
CA VAL A 17 -5.14 -34.81 -6.70
C VAL A 17 -3.61 -34.64 -6.65
N VAL A 18 -2.90 -35.12 -5.64
CA VAL A 18 -2.44 -36.51 -5.50
C VAL A 18 -2.32 -36.82 -4.00
N ALA A 19 -3.27 -37.61 -3.49
CA ALA A 19 -3.12 -38.33 -2.23
C ALA A 19 -3.26 -39.82 -2.54
N SER A 20 -2.16 -40.46 -2.94
CA SER A 20 -1.82 -41.86 -2.64
C SER A 20 -0.76 -42.38 -3.60
N VAL A 21 0.52 -42.24 -3.25
CA VAL A 21 1.52 -43.25 -3.61
C VAL A 21 2.18 -43.66 -2.31
N GLY A 22 1.78 -44.84 -1.82
CA GLY A 22 2.34 -45.43 -0.62
C GLY A 22 3.82 -45.74 -0.85
N ALA A 23 4.66 -45.24 0.04
CA ALA A 23 6.05 -45.64 0.13
C ALA A 23 6.12 -47.11 0.60
N THR A 24 6.61 -48.00 -0.27
CA THR A 24 7.24 -49.24 0.16
C THR A 24 8.64 -49.27 -0.42
N ALA A 25 9.57 -48.62 0.26
CA ALA A 25 11.00 -48.74 0.00
C ALA A 25 11.50 -50.07 0.61
N GLY A 26 11.84 -51.04 -0.25
CA GLY A 26 12.70 -52.16 0.12
C GLY A 26 14.15 -51.68 0.08
N ALA A 27 14.85 -51.79 1.19
CA ALA A 27 16.24 -51.36 1.33
C ALA A 27 17.22 -52.41 0.75
N ASP A 28 18.25 -51.92 0.04
CA ASP A 28 19.51 -52.62 -0.19
C ASP A 28 20.67 -51.67 0.21
N PRO A 29 21.64 -52.06 1.05
CA PRO A 29 22.65 -51.14 1.55
C PRO A 29 23.93 -51.27 0.73
N GLY A 30 24.25 -50.27 -0.09
CA GLY A 30 25.58 -50.18 -0.68
C GLY A 30 25.72 -49.25 -1.88
N SER A 31 25.86 -47.95 -1.63
CA SER A 31 26.86 -47.09 -2.30
C SER A 31 26.70 -45.65 -1.84
N ASP A 32 27.84 -45.03 -1.56
CA ASP A 32 28.00 -43.62 -1.24
C ASP A 32 27.76 -42.81 -2.53
N LEU A 33 26.49 -42.47 -2.80
CA LEU A 33 26.07 -41.54 -3.84
C LEU A 33 25.28 -40.45 -3.14
N GLN A 34 25.59 -39.19 -3.45
CA GLN A 34 24.72 -38.07 -3.10
C GLN A 34 23.29 -38.47 -3.46
N SER A 35 22.32 -38.29 -2.55
CA SER A 35 20.92 -38.62 -2.86
C SER A 35 20.47 -37.77 -4.05
N GLU A 36 20.57 -38.30 -5.26
CA GLU A 36 20.01 -37.70 -6.46
C GLU A 36 18.51 -37.61 -6.21
N GLY A 37 18.01 -36.38 -6.10
CA GLY A 37 16.60 -36.15 -5.84
C GLY A 37 15.73 -36.87 -6.86
N THR A 38 14.55 -37.31 -6.46
CA THR A 38 13.58 -37.98 -7.34
C THR A 38 12.46 -37.02 -7.76
N TYR A 39 11.79 -37.33 -8.87
CA TYR A 39 10.56 -36.62 -9.25
C TYR A 39 9.51 -36.66 -8.11
N ALA A 40 9.40 -37.79 -7.39
CA ALA A 40 8.49 -37.93 -6.26
C ALA A 40 8.83 -36.97 -5.11
N GLU A 41 10.10 -36.75 -4.81
CA GLU A 41 10.52 -35.77 -3.80
C GLU A 41 10.23 -34.34 -4.23
N ALA A 42 10.45 -34.00 -5.50
CA ALA A 42 10.06 -32.70 -6.05
C ALA A 42 8.54 -32.45 -5.91
N LEU A 43 7.71 -33.47 -6.19
CA LEU A 43 6.25 -33.40 -5.98
C LEU A 43 5.85 -33.16 -4.52
N VAL A 44 6.56 -33.78 -3.56
CA VAL A 44 6.31 -33.54 -2.13
C VAL A 44 6.56 -32.08 -1.79
N HIS A 45 7.70 -31.52 -2.21
CA HIS A 45 8.01 -30.10 -1.99
C HIS A 45 6.97 -29.17 -2.65
N TYR A 46 6.56 -29.47 -3.88
CA TYR A 46 5.51 -28.74 -4.59
C TYR A 46 4.20 -28.72 -3.80
N SER A 47 3.76 -29.89 -3.30
CA SER A 47 2.52 -30.02 -2.53
C SER A 47 2.57 -29.23 -1.22
N VAL A 48 3.69 -29.31 -0.49
CA VAL A 48 3.90 -28.54 0.74
C VAL A 48 3.86 -27.03 0.46
N GLY A 49 4.51 -26.59 -0.62
CA GLY A 49 4.48 -25.19 -1.05
C GLY A 49 3.06 -24.70 -1.33
N GLY A 50 2.28 -25.47 -2.10
CA GLY A 50 0.90 -25.13 -2.43
C GLY A 50 -0.02 -25.07 -1.21
N GLN A 51 0.15 -25.98 -0.24
CA GLN A 51 -0.60 -25.95 1.01
C GLN A 51 -0.29 -24.71 1.85
N ALA A 52 1.00 -24.38 2.02
CA ALA A 52 1.40 -23.18 2.74
C ALA A 52 0.91 -21.89 2.04
N TRP A 53 1.00 -21.84 0.71
CA TRP A 53 0.44 -20.73 -0.07
C TRP A 53 -1.06 -20.56 0.16
N SER A 54 -1.81 -21.67 0.14
CA SER A 54 -3.25 -21.66 0.37
C SER A 54 -3.60 -21.16 1.78
N LEU A 55 -2.83 -21.55 2.80
CA LEU A 55 -2.98 -21.06 4.17
C LEU A 55 -2.69 -19.55 4.25
N ALA A 56 -1.65 -19.06 3.58
CA ALA A 56 -1.37 -17.62 3.50
C ALA A 56 -2.55 -16.84 2.90
N TRP A 57 -3.20 -17.38 1.86
CA TRP A 57 -4.32 -16.73 1.19
C TRP A 57 -5.62 -16.74 2.01
N GLY A 58 -5.84 -17.78 2.81
CA GLY A 58 -7.01 -17.91 3.68
C GLY A 58 -6.92 -17.09 4.97
N GLU A 59 -5.77 -16.50 5.25
CA GLU A 59 -5.48 -15.80 6.50
C GLU A 59 -5.72 -14.29 6.39
N THR A 60 -5.95 -13.66 7.54
CA THR A 60 -6.19 -12.20 7.65
C THR A 60 -5.14 -11.49 8.50
N ARG A 61 -4.44 -12.22 9.37
CA ARG A 61 -3.36 -11.69 10.20
C ARG A 61 -2.06 -11.61 9.41
N VAL A 62 -1.53 -10.39 9.22
CA VAL A 62 -0.28 -10.17 8.46
C VAL A 62 0.89 -11.01 8.96
N SER A 63 1.05 -11.20 10.28
CA SER A 63 2.12 -12.05 10.82
C SER A 63 1.98 -13.52 10.46
N SER A 64 0.75 -14.05 10.46
CA SER A 64 0.47 -15.43 10.01
C SER A 64 0.63 -15.57 8.50
N ILE A 65 0.19 -14.56 7.72
CA ILE A 65 0.41 -14.51 6.27
C ILE A 65 1.92 -14.59 5.96
N ARG A 66 2.73 -13.73 6.58
CA ARG A 66 4.20 -13.74 6.43
C ARG A 66 4.80 -15.10 6.80
N HIS A 67 4.36 -15.71 7.89
CA HIS A 67 4.82 -17.03 8.30
C HIS A 67 4.57 -18.10 7.23
N TYR A 68 3.34 -18.15 6.69
CA TYR A 68 2.99 -19.11 5.64
C TYR A 68 3.69 -18.81 4.30
N LEU A 69 3.92 -17.54 3.96
CA LEU A 69 4.71 -17.17 2.79
C LEU A 69 6.16 -17.66 2.89
N VAL A 70 6.77 -17.64 4.10
CA VAL A 70 8.12 -18.16 4.32
C VAL A 70 8.15 -19.66 4.06
N GLN A 71 7.18 -20.40 4.60
CA GLN A 71 7.05 -21.84 4.38
C GLN A 71 6.82 -22.18 2.91
N SER A 72 5.93 -21.45 2.25
CA SER A 72 5.63 -21.60 0.83
C SER A 72 6.88 -21.38 -0.02
N LYS A 73 7.57 -20.25 0.17
CA LYS A 73 8.79 -19.93 -0.58
C LYS A 73 9.86 -21.00 -0.37
N ALA A 74 10.12 -21.40 0.87
CA ALA A 74 11.13 -22.42 1.17
C ALA A 74 10.82 -23.76 0.49
N ALA A 75 9.55 -24.18 0.49
CA ALA A 75 9.13 -25.42 -0.16
C ALA A 75 9.23 -25.34 -1.69
N TYR A 76 8.82 -24.24 -2.32
CA TYR A 76 9.00 -24.07 -3.76
C TYR A 76 10.47 -23.92 -4.17
N THR A 77 11.33 -23.31 -3.35
CA THR A 77 12.78 -23.30 -3.57
C THR A 77 13.36 -24.71 -3.51
N ALA A 78 12.94 -25.52 -2.53
CA ALA A 78 13.35 -26.93 -2.47
C ALA A 78 12.86 -27.70 -3.71
N CYS A 79 11.59 -27.52 -4.11
CA CYS A 79 11.04 -28.12 -5.33
C CYS A 79 11.85 -27.74 -6.57
N LEU A 80 12.19 -26.46 -6.74
CA LEU A 80 12.96 -25.95 -7.88
C LEU A 80 14.35 -26.58 -7.93
N ASN A 81 15.04 -26.64 -6.79
CA ASN A 81 16.37 -27.22 -6.69
C ASN A 81 16.34 -28.72 -6.99
N THR A 82 15.44 -29.47 -6.35
CA THR A 82 15.28 -30.91 -6.58
C THR A 82 14.94 -31.18 -8.05
N ALA A 83 13.93 -30.50 -8.60
CA ALA A 83 13.53 -30.68 -10.00
C ALA A 83 14.61 -30.26 -11.02
N GLY A 84 15.56 -29.41 -10.61
CA GLY A 84 16.72 -29.03 -11.41
C GLY A 84 17.87 -30.04 -11.36
N SER A 85 17.95 -30.88 -10.32
CA SER A 85 19.00 -31.90 -10.15
C SER A 85 18.61 -33.29 -10.63
N VAL A 86 17.31 -33.57 -10.81
CA VAL A 86 16.82 -34.89 -11.25
C VAL A 86 17.09 -35.09 -12.75
N ASP A 87 17.85 -36.13 -13.11
CA ASP A 87 17.94 -36.63 -14.49
C ASP A 87 16.97 -37.80 -14.70
N ASP A 88 15.71 -37.49 -15.00
CA ASP A 88 14.65 -38.48 -15.27
C ASP A 88 13.95 -38.15 -16.60
N PRO A 89 14.41 -38.73 -17.73
CA PRO A 89 13.80 -38.52 -19.04
C PRO A 89 12.34 -38.93 -19.12
N THR A 90 11.90 -39.88 -18.29
CA THR A 90 10.50 -40.34 -18.26
C THR A 90 9.58 -39.27 -17.69
N ASN A 91 10.08 -38.47 -16.73
CA ASN A 91 9.34 -37.38 -16.08
C ASN A 91 9.77 -35.98 -16.55
N ALA A 92 10.45 -35.87 -17.70
CA ALA A 92 11.02 -34.61 -18.16
C ALA A 92 9.99 -33.46 -18.28
N ALA A 93 8.78 -33.76 -18.78
CA ALA A 93 7.70 -32.78 -18.88
C ALA A 93 7.21 -32.31 -17.50
N ASN A 94 7.03 -33.24 -16.57
CA ASN A 94 6.63 -32.93 -15.19
C ASN A 94 7.70 -32.10 -14.45
N LEU A 95 8.98 -32.45 -14.59
CA LEU A 95 10.09 -31.72 -13.99
C LEU A 95 10.24 -30.31 -14.59
N ALA A 96 10.00 -30.14 -15.89
CA ALA A 96 9.95 -28.82 -16.53
C ALA A 96 8.79 -27.96 -15.97
N LEU A 97 7.60 -28.55 -15.83
CA LEU A 97 6.43 -27.89 -15.24
C LEU A 97 6.69 -27.45 -13.79
N LEU A 98 7.23 -28.36 -12.95
CA LEU A 98 7.56 -28.06 -11.55
C LEU A 98 8.56 -26.91 -11.42
N ARG A 99 9.60 -26.85 -12.27
CA ARG A 99 10.55 -25.73 -12.28
C ARG A 99 9.88 -24.42 -12.66
N SER A 100 9.01 -24.42 -13.68
CA SER A 100 8.30 -23.21 -14.12
C SER A 100 7.37 -22.66 -13.03
N ILE A 101 6.52 -23.53 -12.46
CA ILE A 101 5.58 -23.11 -11.41
C ILE A 101 6.32 -22.70 -10.14
N SER A 102 7.37 -23.42 -9.75
CA SER A 102 8.13 -23.07 -8.54
C SER A 102 8.78 -21.69 -8.66
N ASN A 103 9.36 -21.34 -9.82
CA ASN A 103 9.85 -19.98 -10.05
C ASN A 103 8.74 -18.92 -9.94
N ALA A 104 7.57 -19.20 -10.53
CA ALA A 104 6.43 -18.29 -10.41
C ALA A 104 6.05 -18.05 -8.95
N TYR A 105 5.90 -19.10 -8.15
CA TYR A 105 5.45 -18.99 -6.75
C TYR A 105 6.52 -18.43 -5.80
N ILE A 106 7.80 -18.62 -6.09
CA ILE A 106 8.88 -17.93 -5.37
C ILE A 106 8.77 -16.42 -5.60
N ASN A 107 8.64 -15.99 -6.86
CA ASN A 107 8.47 -14.57 -7.20
C ASN A 107 7.19 -13.99 -6.57
N LEU A 108 6.09 -14.75 -6.55
CA LEU A 108 4.85 -14.31 -5.90
C LEU A 108 5.01 -14.15 -4.38
N ALA A 109 5.75 -15.05 -3.73
CA ALA A 109 6.03 -14.91 -2.30
C ALA A 109 6.89 -13.68 -2.01
N ASP A 110 7.92 -13.44 -2.82
CA ASP A 110 8.79 -12.25 -2.69
C ASP A 110 8.05 -10.95 -2.99
N ALA A 111 7.21 -10.94 -4.02
CA ALA A 111 6.33 -9.82 -4.31
C ALA A 111 5.42 -9.52 -3.10
N ALA A 112 4.80 -10.56 -2.51
CA ALA A 112 3.95 -10.39 -1.35
C ALA A 112 4.72 -9.89 -0.11
N PHE A 113 5.96 -10.34 0.11
CA PHE A 113 6.82 -9.78 1.18
C PHE A 113 7.09 -8.30 0.96
N GLY A 114 7.53 -7.92 -0.24
CA GLY A 114 7.76 -6.51 -0.59
C GLY A 114 6.51 -5.65 -0.42
N MET A 115 5.32 -6.17 -0.76
CA MET A 115 4.05 -5.48 -0.50
C MET A 115 3.84 -5.16 0.99
N TYR A 116 4.02 -6.14 1.87
CA TYR A 116 3.77 -5.94 3.30
C TYR A 116 4.87 -5.12 3.96
N ASP A 117 6.13 -5.36 3.61
CA ASP A 117 7.28 -4.63 4.15
C ASP A 117 7.25 -3.17 3.69
N GLY A 118 7.00 -2.92 2.40
CA GLY A 118 6.78 -1.58 1.87
C GLY A 118 5.62 -0.86 2.55
N ALA A 119 4.53 -1.55 2.89
CA ALA A 119 3.40 -0.97 3.61
C ALA A 119 3.75 -0.57 5.06
N ASP A 120 4.52 -1.40 5.77
CA ASP A 120 5.01 -1.08 7.13
C ASP A 120 5.96 0.13 7.12
N ILE A 121 6.84 0.20 6.10
CA ILE A 121 7.75 1.34 5.90
C ILE A 121 6.95 2.60 5.53
N TYR A 122 5.96 2.50 4.64
CA TYR A 122 5.09 3.62 4.28
C TYR A 122 4.33 4.14 5.52
N ALA A 123 3.80 3.25 6.35
CA ALA A 123 3.14 3.62 7.61
C ALA A 123 4.10 4.34 8.56
N SER A 124 5.35 3.88 8.65
CA SER A 124 6.41 4.55 9.43
C SER A 124 6.68 5.96 8.90
N GLY A 125 6.76 6.14 7.58
CA GLY A 125 6.86 7.45 6.93
C GLY A 125 5.70 8.38 7.27
N ARG A 126 4.46 7.86 7.33
CA ARG A 126 3.29 8.63 7.77
C ARG A 126 3.37 9.06 9.23
N MET A 127 3.86 8.20 10.11
CA MET A 127 4.09 8.57 11.52
C MET A 127 5.18 9.64 11.66
N GLN A 128 6.25 9.55 10.86
CA GLN A 128 7.32 10.55 10.83
C GLN A 128 6.83 11.91 10.32
N MET A 129 5.96 11.93 9.29
CA MET A 129 5.28 13.16 8.84
C MET A 129 4.49 13.82 9.98
N ALA A 130 3.70 13.04 10.71
CA ALA A 130 2.94 13.56 11.87
C ALA A 130 3.85 13.97 13.04
N ALA A 131 5.08 13.46 13.10
CA ALA A 131 6.06 13.87 14.10
C ALA A 131 6.86 15.13 13.69
N GLY A 132 6.71 15.62 12.46
CA GLY A 132 7.54 16.71 11.91
C GLY A 132 8.94 16.27 11.46
N ASP A 133 9.24 14.96 11.46
CA ASP A 133 10.52 14.42 10.99
C ASP A 133 10.46 14.17 9.47
N PHE A 134 10.50 15.26 8.72
CA PHE A 134 10.29 15.23 7.28
C PHE A 134 11.42 14.57 6.49
N THR A 135 12.65 14.63 7.00
CA THR A 135 13.80 13.99 6.33
C THR A 135 13.70 12.47 6.45
N SER A 136 13.45 11.94 7.66
CA SER A 136 13.23 10.49 7.81
C SER A 136 11.99 10.03 7.07
N ALA A 137 10.90 10.82 7.08
CA ALA A 137 9.69 10.52 6.32
C ALA A 137 9.97 10.37 4.82
N ALA A 138 10.72 11.31 4.24
CA ALA A 138 11.09 11.26 2.82
C ALA A 138 11.88 9.98 2.50
N SER A 139 12.87 9.62 3.32
CA SER A 139 13.62 8.36 3.16
C SER A 139 12.71 7.13 3.26
N SER A 140 11.81 7.08 4.24
CA SER A 140 10.85 5.98 4.38
C SER A 140 9.95 5.84 3.15
N PHE A 141 9.39 6.94 2.65
CA PHE A 141 8.54 6.89 1.45
C PHE A 141 9.31 6.47 0.20
N GLN A 142 10.57 6.89 0.06
CA GLN A 142 11.44 6.44 -1.02
C GLN A 142 11.67 4.92 -0.97
N THR A 143 12.01 4.40 0.21
CA THR A 143 12.23 2.97 0.41
C THR A 143 10.94 2.16 0.19
N ALA A 144 9.80 2.66 0.67
CA ALA A 144 8.51 2.04 0.41
C ALA A 144 8.18 2.01 -1.10
N ALA A 145 8.41 3.12 -1.81
CA ALA A 145 8.19 3.20 -3.25
C ALA A 145 9.05 2.18 -4.02
N ALA A 146 10.33 2.06 -3.67
CA ALA A 146 11.22 1.05 -4.25
C ALA A 146 10.71 -0.37 -3.99
N SER A 147 10.30 -0.66 -2.75
CA SER A 147 9.75 -1.98 -2.40
C SER A 147 8.48 -2.34 -3.17
N PHE A 148 7.59 -1.38 -3.42
CA PHE A 148 6.40 -1.58 -4.24
C PHE A 148 6.76 -1.78 -5.73
N ALA A 149 7.72 -1.03 -6.26
CA ALA A 149 8.21 -1.20 -7.64
C ALA A 149 8.89 -2.57 -7.86
N ASP A 150 9.67 -3.03 -6.90
CA ASP A 150 10.25 -4.37 -6.91
C ASP A 150 9.15 -5.44 -6.87
N SER A 151 8.12 -5.24 -6.03
CA SER A 151 6.97 -6.13 -5.93
C SER A 151 6.19 -6.22 -7.25
N GLN A 152 5.98 -5.10 -7.94
CA GLN A 152 5.39 -5.08 -9.28
C GLN A 152 6.22 -5.95 -10.23
N THR A 153 7.53 -5.74 -10.29
CA THR A 153 8.44 -6.47 -11.18
C THR A 153 8.35 -7.98 -10.93
N LEU A 154 8.31 -8.39 -9.67
CA LEU A 154 8.18 -9.79 -9.28
C LEU A 154 6.81 -10.39 -9.67
N PHE A 155 5.71 -9.63 -9.56
CA PHE A 155 4.42 -10.08 -10.09
C PHE A 155 4.46 -10.26 -11.61
N ASP A 156 5.05 -9.33 -12.35
CA ASP A 156 5.17 -9.40 -13.81
C ASP A 156 6.02 -10.61 -14.24
N GLN A 157 7.12 -10.88 -13.53
CA GLN A 157 7.94 -12.08 -13.74
C GLN A 157 7.18 -13.38 -13.42
N ALA A 158 6.42 -13.41 -12.33
CA ALA A 158 5.58 -14.56 -12.00
C ALA A 158 4.54 -14.83 -13.08
N VAL A 159 3.88 -13.78 -13.59
CA VAL A 159 2.96 -13.89 -14.73
C VAL A 159 3.66 -14.45 -15.95
N ALA A 160 4.87 -13.97 -16.27
CA ALA A 160 5.64 -14.48 -17.40
C ALA A 160 5.97 -15.97 -17.28
N HIS A 161 6.31 -16.46 -16.09
CA HIS A 161 6.49 -17.90 -15.85
C HIS A 161 5.19 -18.68 -16.08
N LEU A 162 4.05 -18.19 -15.57
CA LEU A 162 2.76 -18.86 -15.71
C LEU A 162 2.26 -18.88 -17.17
N VAL A 163 2.49 -17.82 -17.93
CA VAL A 163 2.16 -17.75 -19.38
C VAL A 163 2.97 -18.77 -20.18
N ASN A 164 4.25 -18.92 -19.86
CA ASN A 164 5.16 -19.82 -20.58
C ASN A 164 5.11 -21.27 -20.07
N THR A 165 4.22 -21.58 -19.14
CA THR A 165 4.09 -22.92 -18.57
C THR A 165 3.39 -23.86 -19.54
N VAL A 166 4.00 -25.01 -19.81
CA VAL A 166 3.48 -26.06 -20.70
C VAL A 166 2.94 -27.23 -19.88
N TYR A 167 1.69 -27.59 -20.14
CA TYR A 167 0.98 -28.68 -19.45
C TYR A 167 0.89 -29.98 -20.28
N GLU A 168 1.15 -29.91 -21.59
CA GLU A 168 1.12 -31.06 -22.47
C GLU A 168 2.13 -32.13 -22.04
N GLY A 169 1.68 -33.39 -21.97
CA GLY A 169 2.52 -34.52 -21.59
C GLY A 169 2.86 -34.58 -20.08
N THR A 170 2.19 -33.79 -19.25
CA THR A 170 2.35 -33.81 -17.80
C THR A 170 1.23 -34.59 -17.11
N ASP A 171 1.50 -35.12 -15.91
CA ASP A 171 0.53 -35.82 -15.06
C ASP A 171 -0.53 -34.87 -14.47
N PHE A 172 -0.31 -33.56 -14.61
CA PHE A 172 -1.16 -32.50 -14.05
C PHE A 172 -2.38 -32.18 -14.92
N GLY A 173 -2.46 -32.78 -16.12
CA GLY A 173 -3.53 -32.51 -17.08
C GLY A 173 -3.47 -31.08 -17.64
N ASP A 174 -4.57 -30.61 -18.25
CA ASP A 174 -4.64 -29.27 -18.80
C ASP A 174 -4.89 -28.21 -17.71
N GLY A 175 -3.81 -27.51 -17.32
CA GLY A 175 -3.87 -26.40 -16.37
C GLY A 175 -4.16 -25.02 -17.01
N ALA A 176 -4.41 -24.94 -18.31
CA ALA A 176 -4.56 -23.66 -19.02
C ALA A 176 -5.76 -22.84 -18.53
N ALA A 177 -6.85 -23.49 -18.12
CA ALA A 177 -8.02 -22.81 -17.55
C ALA A 177 -7.69 -22.13 -16.19
N TYR A 178 -6.85 -22.79 -15.38
CA TYR A 178 -6.39 -22.25 -14.10
C TYR A 178 -5.46 -21.05 -14.31
N THR A 179 -4.43 -21.21 -15.16
CA THR A 179 -3.50 -20.10 -15.44
C THR A 179 -4.22 -18.92 -16.08
N GLY A 180 -5.14 -19.17 -17.00
CA GLY A 180 -6.00 -18.15 -17.61
C GLY A 180 -6.85 -17.36 -16.60
N THR A 181 -7.23 -17.97 -15.48
CA THR A 181 -7.98 -17.31 -14.41
C THR A 181 -7.08 -16.48 -13.48
N ILE A 182 -5.90 -16.99 -13.13
CA ILE A 182 -5.02 -16.35 -12.13
C ILE A 182 -4.16 -15.23 -12.73
N ILE A 183 -3.74 -15.34 -14.00
CA ILE A 183 -2.88 -14.35 -14.66
C ILE A 183 -3.48 -12.92 -14.59
N PRO A 184 -4.75 -12.68 -14.94
CA PRO A 184 -5.35 -11.34 -14.83
C PRO A 184 -5.37 -10.80 -13.39
N VAL A 185 -5.57 -11.68 -12.40
CA VAL A 185 -5.57 -11.28 -10.98
C VAL A 185 -4.18 -10.80 -10.56
N LEU A 186 -3.13 -11.51 -10.97
CA LEU A 186 -1.75 -11.14 -10.68
C LEU A 186 -1.33 -9.86 -11.42
N GLY A 187 -1.73 -9.70 -12.68
CA GLY A 187 -1.49 -8.46 -13.43
C GLY A 187 -2.17 -7.25 -12.78
N ALA A 188 -3.38 -7.42 -12.26
CA ALA A 188 -4.05 -6.36 -11.50
C ALA A 188 -3.31 -6.03 -10.18
N ARG A 189 -2.65 -7.00 -9.54
CA ARG A 189 -1.81 -6.77 -8.35
C ARG A 189 -0.53 -6.02 -8.71
N ALA A 190 0.12 -6.36 -9.82
CA ALA A 190 1.26 -5.63 -10.34
C ALA A 190 0.90 -4.16 -10.61
N SER A 191 -0.22 -3.92 -11.30
CA SER A 191 -0.71 -2.56 -11.58
C SER A 191 -1.00 -1.77 -10.30
N TYR A 192 -1.62 -2.41 -9.30
CA TYR A 192 -1.85 -1.80 -7.99
C TYR A 192 -0.54 -1.43 -7.28
N MET A 193 0.51 -2.27 -7.38
CA MET A 193 1.82 -1.97 -6.84
C MET A 193 2.50 -0.79 -7.52
N ASN A 194 2.39 -0.69 -8.83
CA ASN A 194 2.88 0.48 -9.57
C ASN A 194 2.20 1.78 -9.11
N GLU A 195 0.87 1.75 -8.95
CA GLU A 195 0.13 2.90 -8.43
C GLU A 195 0.56 3.26 -7.00
N PHE A 196 0.79 2.26 -6.13
CA PHE A 196 1.23 2.51 -4.76
C PHE A 196 2.66 3.05 -4.70
N ALA A 197 3.56 2.56 -5.54
CA ALA A 197 4.91 3.11 -5.70
C ALA A 197 4.86 4.60 -6.07
N THR A 198 4.02 4.93 -7.07
CA THR A 198 3.78 6.32 -7.51
C THR A 198 3.22 7.17 -6.38
N TYR A 199 2.26 6.63 -5.62
CA TYR A 199 1.65 7.33 -4.49
C TYR A 199 2.67 7.60 -3.36
N ALA A 200 3.53 6.63 -3.08
CA ALA A 200 4.62 6.79 -2.11
C ALA A 200 5.63 7.86 -2.55
N LEU A 201 5.98 7.94 -3.84
CA LEU A 201 6.82 9.02 -4.37
C LEU A 201 6.16 10.41 -4.22
N GLY A 202 4.84 10.50 -4.41
CA GLY A 202 4.10 11.73 -4.12
C GLY A 202 4.26 12.17 -2.65
N TRP A 203 4.19 11.22 -1.72
CA TRP A 203 4.42 11.47 -0.30
C TRP A 203 5.88 11.77 0.05
N GLN A 204 6.85 11.16 -0.62
CA GLN A 204 8.27 11.50 -0.50
C GLN A 204 8.49 12.98 -0.84
N GLN A 205 8.00 13.42 -1.99
CA GLN A 205 8.16 14.79 -2.45
C GLN A 205 7.39 15.77 -1.57
N THR A 206 6.24 15.36 -1.05
CA THR A 206 5.51 16.09 -0.02
C THR A 206 6.41 16.31 1.19
N ALA A 207 6.99 15.26 1.76
CA ALA A 207 7.91 15.38 2.91
C ALA A 207 9.10 16.31 2.62
N LEU A 208 9.70 16.21 1.43
CA LEU A 208 10.79 17.10 1.02
C LEU A 208 10.35 18.56 0.91
N ALA A 209 9.13 18.82 0.43
CA ALA A 209 8.56 20.17 0.41
C ALA A 209 8.44 20.72 1.84
N TYR A 210 7.89 19.95 2.78
CA TYR A 210 7.80 20.35 4.18
C TYR A 210 9.16 20.65 4.81
N GLN A 211 10.15 19.80 4.57
CA GLN A 211 11.53 20.02 5.02
C GLN A 211 12.12 21.31 4.44
N ALA A 212 11.85 21.61 3.17
CA ALA A 212 12.32 22.82 2.53
C ALA A 212 11.61 24.06 3.08
N HIS A 213 10.30 23.97 3.34
CA HIS A 213 9.52 25.04 3.95
C HIS A 213 10.04 25.39 5.35
N SER A 214 10.21 24.38 6.22
CA SER A 214 10.71 24.59 7.60
C SER A 214 12.13 25.14 7.66
N THR A 215 12.92 24.97 6.60
CA THR A 215 14.28 25.50 6.48
C THR A 215 14.39 26.76 5.63
N GLY A 216 13.27 27.35 5.21
CA GLY A 216 13.21 28.58 4.40
C GLY A 216 13.75 28.45 2.98
N ARG A 217 13.94 27.23 2.46
CA ARG A 217 14.49 26.96 1.13
C ARG A 217 13.40 27.01 0.06
N ARG A 218 13.05 28.22 -0.36
CA ARG A 218 11.90 28.48 -1.27
C ARG A 218 11.95 27.70 -2.59
N ASP A 219 13.10 27.66 -3.27
CA ASP A 219 13.21 26.96 -4.56
C ASP A 219 13.02 25.46 -4.39
N ALA A 220 13.67 24.86 -3.40
CA ALA A 220 13.53 23.45 -3.07
C ALA A 220 12.09 23.10 -2.65
N PHE A 221 11.41 24.00 -1.94
CA PHE A 221 10.00 23.85 -1.61
C PHE A 221 9.12 23.83 -2.87
N SER A 222 9.32 24.77 -3.81
CA SER A 222 8.58 24.82 -5.07
C SER A 222 8.81 23.57 -5.93
N ASP A 223 10.06 23.14 -6.06
CA ASP A 223 10.40 21.99 -6.90
C ASP A 223 9.84 20.68 -6.34
N ALA A 224 9.95 20.46 -5.03
CA ALA A 224 9.39 19.28 -4.38
C ALA A 224 7.86 19.28 -4.43
N THR A 225 7.21 20.42 -4.19
CA THR A 225 5.74 20.53 -4.26
C THR A 225 5.22 20.25 -5.67
N ARG A 226 5.88 20.77 -6.71
CA ARG A 226 5.51 20.50 -8.11
C ARG A 226 5.64 19.01 -8.46
N GLN A 227 6.75 18.37 -8.07
CA GLN A 227 6.92 16.93 -8.28
C GLN A 227 5.87 16.11 -7.53
N ALA A 228 5.56 16.46 -6.27
CA ALA A 228 4.49 15.81 -5.52
C ALA A 228 3.14 15.93 -6.22
N MET A 229 2.81 17.13 -6.72
CA MET A 229 1.60 17.37 -7.49
C MET A 229 1.56 16.54 -8.78
N ASP A 230 2.67 16.41 -9.52
CA ASP A 230 2.72 15.60 -10.74
C ASP A 230 2.44 14.12 -10.45
N TYR A 231 3.04 13.56 -9.38
CA TYR A 231 2.75 12.20 -8.94
C TYR A 231 1.28 12.02 -8.58
N PHE A 232 0.72 12.89 -7.74
CA PHE A 232 -0.70 12.78 -7.37
C PHE A 232 -1.64 13.03 -8.54
N ALA A 233 -1.30 13.93 -9.47
CA ALA A 233 -2.08 14.19 -10.68
C ALA A 233 -2.20 12.93 -11.54
N SER A 234 -1.11 12.18 -11.70
CA SER A 234 -1.10 10.93 -12.46
C SER A 234 -2.04 9.86 -11.89
N LEU A 235 -2.32 9.91 -10.58
CA LEU A 235 -3.15 8.94 -9.89
C LEU A 235 -4.62 9.35 -9.75
N ARG A 236 -5.05 10.52 -10.23
CA ARG A 236 -6.42 11.04 -9.99
C ARG A 236 -7.52 10.15 -10.57
N GLN A 237 -7.21 9.33 -11.56
CA GLN A 237 -8.14 8.35 -12.17
C GLN A 237 -8.00 6.94 -11.58
N SER A 238 -7.05 6.72 -10.65
CA SER A 238 -6.90 5.43 -9.97
C SER A 238 -8.15 5.14 -9.14
N THR A 239 -8.64 3.90 -9.26
CA THR A 239 -9.74 3.40 -8.42
C THR A 239 -9.35 3.25 -6.95
N SER A 240 -8.06 3.06 -6.67
CA SER A 240 -7.53 2.82 -5.32
C SER A 240 -7.04 4.08 -4.64
N PHE A 241 -6.42 4.99 -5.39
CA PHE A 241 -5.75 6.18 -4.86
C PHE A 241 -6.35 7.50 -5.35
N GLY A 242 -7.26 7.50 -6.32
CA GLY A 242 -7.66 8.72 -7.02
C GLY A 242 -8.33 9.80 -6.16
N ALA A 243 -9.16 9.40 -5.20
CA ALA A 243 -9.79 10.33 -4.27
C ALA A 243 -8.75 11.01 -3.36
N ASP A 244 -7.87 10.22 -2.74
CA ASP A 244 -6.82 10.72 -1.85
C ASP A 244 -5.76 11.51 -2.63
N ALA A 245 -5.36 11.05 -3.82
CA ALA A 245 -4.41 11.75 -4.68
C ALA A 245 -4.97 13.10 -5.16
N THR A 246 -6.25 13.16 -5.54
CA THR A 246 -6.92 14.43 -5.87
C THR A 246 -6.91 15.40 -4.69
N SER A 247 -7.12 14.87 -3.48
CA SER A 247 -7.08 15.64 -2.24
C SER A 247 -5.70 16.21 -1.96
N ASN A 248 -4.67 15.36 -1.94
CA ASN A 248 -3.28 15.79 -1.73
C ASN A 248 -2.82 16.80 -2.79
N TYR A 249 -3.19 16.59 -4.06
CA TYR A 249 -2.90 17.54 -5.13
C TYR A 249 -3.44 18.94 -4.83
N LYS A 250 -4.71 19.04 -4.39
CA LYS A 250 -5.34 20.33 -4.10
C LYS A 250 -4.66 21.04 -2.92
N VAL A 251 -4.34 20.30 -1.85
CA VAL A 251 -3.63 20.86 -0.69
C VAL A 251 -2.29 21.46 -1.12
N LEU A 252 -1.51 20.72 -1.92
CA LEU A 252 -0.21 21.18 -2.40
C LEU A 252 -0.30 22.36 -3.38
N ALA A 253 -1.29 22.36 -4.27
CA ALA A 253 -1.52 23.45 -5.21
C ALA A 253 -1.76 24.77 -4.47
N THR A 254 -2.59 24.74 -3.44
CA THR A 254 -2.89 25.92 -2.62
C THR A 254 -1.73 26.34 -1.76
N LEU A 255 -0.99 25.37 -1.21
CA LEU A 255 0.21 25.69 -0.45
C LEU A 255 1.22 26.44 -1.34
N MET A 256 1.36 26.01 -2.59
CA MET A 256 2.19 26.71 -3.58
C MET A 256 1.70 28.14 -3.83
N GLU A 257 0.40 28.34 -4.05
CA GLU A 257 -0.21 29.66 -4.27
C GLU A 257 0.00 30.60 -3.07
N SER A 258 -0.12 30.07 -1.86
CA SER A 258 0.07 30.84 -0.61
C SER A 258 1.54 31.20 -0.38
N ALA A 259 2.47 30.28 -0.69
CA ALA A 259 3.91 30.49 -0.53
C ALA A 259 4.49 31.43 -1.60
N PHE A 260 3.85 31.53 -2.76
CA PHE A 260 4.21 32.40 -3.87
C PHE A 260 2.96 33.12 -4.38
N PRO A 261 2.45 34.12 -3.64
CA PRO A 261 1.33 34.90 -4.12
C PRO A 261 1.75 35.54 -5.43
N THR A 262 1.09 35.16 -6.52
CA THR A 262 1.20 35.91 -7.77
C THR A 262 0.69 37.31 -7.48
N ALA A 263 1.40 38.35 -7.91
CA ALA A 263 0.93 39.73 -7.78
C ALA A 263 -0.33 39.93 -8.63
N THR A 264 -1.48 39.52 -8.10
CA THR A 264 -2.81 39.82 -8.61
C THR A 264 -3.32 41.00 -7.78
N PRO A 265 -3.88 42.06 -8.41
CA PRO A 265 -4.22 43.29 -7.70
C PRO A 265 -5.20 42.97 -6.58
N THR A 266 -4.97 43.59 -5.42
CA THR A 266 -5.86 43.62 -4.25
C THR A 266 -7.31 43.77 -4.71
N GLU A 267 -8.06 42.66 -4.80
CA GLU A 267 -9.50 42.75 -4.79
C GLU A 267 -9.88 43.15 -3.37
N THR A 268 -10.30 44.40 -3.22
CA THR A 268 -11.00 44.88 -2.04
C THR A 268 -12.27 44.05 -1.88
N VAL A 269 -12.17 42.95 -1.12
CA VAL A 269 -13.32 42.09 -0.81
C VAL A 269 -14.30 42.94 0.00
N THR A 270 -15.41 43.29 -0.65
CA THR A 270 -16.55 43.93 0.00
C THR A 270 -17.23 42.88 0.88
N MET A 271 -17.06 42.98 2.20
CA MET A 271 -17.78 42.16 3.16
C MET A 271 -19.28 42.33 2.94
N THR A 272 -19.95 41.27 2.48
CA THR A 272 -21.41 41.22 2.43
C THR A 272 -21.88 40.48 3.69
N PRO A 273 -22.63 41.10 4.62
CA PRO A 273 -23.03 40.43 5.86
C PRO A 273 -24.34 39.66 5.63
N THR A 274 -24.31 38.32 5.60
CA THR A 274 -25.49 37.42 5.60
C THR A 274 -24.98 35.98 5.78
N LYS A 275 -25.37 35.12 6.74
CA LYS A 275 -26.35 35.14 7.86
C LYS A 275 -25.60 34.77 9.15
N THR A 276 -26.07 35.30 10.28
CA THR A 276 -25.68 34.83 11.62
C THR A 276 -26.06 33.36 11.80
N PRO A 277 -25.12 32.42 12.06
CA PRO A 277 -25.47 31.17 12.71
C PRO A 277 -25.77 31.51 14.17
N THR A 278 -26.96 31.13 14.60
CA THR A 278 -27.38 31.22 16.01
C THR A 278 -26.40 30.40 16.84
N SER A 279 -25.74 31.04 17.80
CA SER A 279 -24.99 30.33 18.83
C SER A 279 -25.96 29.48 19.64
N ALA A 280 -25.90 28.17 19.47
CA ALA A 280 -26.46 27.25 20.45
C ALA A 280 -25.45 27.16 21.62
N PRO A 281 -25.81 27.54 22.84
CA PRO A 281 -24.95 27.34 24.00
C PRO A 281 -24.95 25.85 24.36
N GLY A 282 -23.79 25.18 24.23
CA GLY A 282 -23.56 23.86 24.83
C GLY A 282 -23.17 22.72 23.88
N SER A 283 -22.82 22.97 22.62
CA SER A 283 -22.28 21.91 21.75
C SER A 283 -20.87 21.52 22.22
N ARG A 284 -20.77 20.31 22.76
CA ARG A 284 -19.52 19.69 23.19
C ARG A 284 -18.68 19.34 21.96
N ILE A 285 -17.42 19.76 21.92
CA ILE A 285 -16.44 19.32 20.92
C ILE A 285 -16.33 17.79 20.99
N VAL A 286 -16.38 17.11 19.85
CA VAL A 286 -16.32 15.65 19.76
C VAL A 286 -15.04 15.21 19.02
N PRO A 287 -14.62 13.93 19.15
CA PRO A 287 -13.53 13.44 18.31
C PRO A 287 -13.91 13.52 16.84
N VAL A 288 -13.08 14.18 16.04
CA VAL A 288 -13.27 14.28 14.60
C VAL A 288 -13.21 12.89 13.98
N PHE A 289 -14.09 12.61 13.01
CA PHE A 289 -14.16 11.27 12.40
C PHE A 289 -12.80 10.82 11.84
N GLY A 290 -12.25 9.74 12.40
CA GLY A 290 -10.90 9.27 12.09
C GLY A 290 -9.84 9.55 13.17
N SER A 291 -10.20 10.31 14.21
CA SER A 291 -9.48 10.42 15.49
C SER A 291 -10.29 9.75 16.62
N ASP A 292 -9.58 9.23 17.62
CA ASP A 292 -10.13 8.73 18.88
C ASP A 292 -10.00 9.73 20.04
N ARG A 293 -9.39 10.90 19.79
CA ARG A 293 -9.16 11.95 20.78
C ARG A 293 -9.96 13.20 20.45
N VAL A 294 -10.35 13.93 21.50
CA VAL A 294 -11.06 15.19 21.35
C VAL A 294 -10.05 16.26 20.92
N PRO A 295 -10.40 17.09 19.91
CA PRO A 295 -9.61 18.25 19.54
C PRO A 295 -9.23 19.12 20.75
N ILE A 296 -8.06 19.75 20.68
CA ILE A 296 -7.55 20.64 21.73
C ILE A 296 -7.36 22.05 21.16
N ASP A 297 -7.70 23.05 21.96
CA ASP A 297 -7.35 24.46 21.77
C ASP A 297 -6.09 24.74 22.62
N PRO A 298 -4.88 24.74 22.02
CA PRO A 298 -3.64 24.85 22.78
C PRO A 298 -3.32 26.28 23.25
N ASP A 299 -3.84 27.31 22.57
CA ASP A 299 -3.56 28.72 22.89
C ASP A 299 -4.73 29.44 23.60
N GLY A 300 -5.87 28.77 23.74
CA GLY A 300 -7.04 29.24 24.48
C GLY A 300 -7.80 30.34 23.75
N ASP A 301 -7.61 30.48 22.43
CA ASP A 301 -8.25 31.54 21.64
C ASP A 301 -9.67 31.17 21.17
N GLY A 302 -10.11 29.94 21.48
CA GLY A 302 -11.40 29.37 21.13
C GLY A 302 -11.38 28.58 19.82
N LEU A 303 -10.28 28.54 19.09
CA LEU A 303 -10.07 27.71 17.89
C LEU A 303 -9.32 26.44 18.26
N TYR A 304 -9.74 25.29 17.70
CA TYR A 304 -9.19 23.99 18.08
C TYR A 304 -8.22 23.51 17.00
N GLN A 305 -6.99 24.04 17.03
CA GLN A 305 -5.97 23.80 16.00
C GLN A 305 -5.37 22.37 16.09
N ASP A 306 -5.37 21.75 17.27
CA ASP A 306 -5.01 20.33 17.43
C ASP A 306 -6.25 19.46 17.19
N VAL A 307 -6.64 19.35 15.92
CA VAL A 307 -7.84 18.66 15.41
C VAL A 307 -7.80 17.16 15.72
N ASN A 308 -6.61 16.55 15.79
CA ASN A 308 -6.46 15.13 16.09
C ASN A 308 -6.27 14.85 17.59
N GLY A 309 -6.09 15.87 18.42
CA GLY A 309 -6.02 15.79 19.89
C GLY A 309 -4.73 15.15 20.40
N ASN A 310 -3.60 15.26 19.69
CA ASN A 310 -2.33 14.67 20.10
C ASN A 310 -1.49 15.55 21.03
N GLY A 311 -1.96 16.75 21.35
CA GLY A 311 -1.30 17.75 22.17
C GLY A 311 -0.39 18.70 21.38
N ARG A 312 -0.44 18.69 20.04
CA ARG A 312 0.37 19.54 19.16
C ARG A 312 -0.47 19.97 17.97
N THR A 313 -0.31 21.23 17.55
CA THR A 313 -0.82 21.72 16.26
C THR A 313 0.19 21.34 15.18
N ASP A 314 -0.11 20.32 14.39
CA ASP A 314 0.78 19.76 13.38
C ASP A 314 0.06 19.42 12.06
N PHE A 315 0.81 18.92 11.08
CA PHE A 315 0.27 18.66 9.75
C PHE A 315 -0.82 17.58 9.73
N ALA A 316 -0.81 16.64 10.69
CA ALA A 316 -1.89 15.66 10.79
C ALA A 316 -3.23 16.35 11.11
N ASP A 317 -3.23 17.51 11.76
CA ASP A 317 -4.42 18.32 11.99
C ASP A 317 -4.94 18.94 10.69
N ALA A 318 -4.07 19.57 9.89
CA ALA A 318 -4.46 20.15 8.61
C ALA A 318 -5.03 19.09 7.64
N VAL A 319 -4.42 17.90 7.60
CA VAL A 319 -4.89 16.78 6.79
C VAL A 319 -6.20 16.21 7.33
N LEU A 320 -6.33 16.00 8.64
CA LEU A 320 -7.56 15.49 9.25
C LEU A 320 -8.71 16.48 9.04
N PHE A 321 -8.47 17.77 9.28
CA PHE A 321 -9.44 18.83 9.05
C PHE A 321 -9.90 18.83 7.59
N PHE A 322 -8.96 18.86 6.63
CA PHE A 322 -9.29 18.83 5.20
C PHE A 322 -10.14 17.62 4.83
N ASN A 323 -9.75 16.42 5.29
CA ASN A 323 -10.46 15.17 4.97
C ASN A 323 -11.85 15.11 5.60
N GLN A 324 -12.08 15.81 6.69
CA GLN A 324 -13.31 15.77 7.47
C GLN A 324 -14.09 17.09 7.43
N MET A 325 -13.78 18.02 6.52
CA MET A 325 -14.44 19.34 6.46
C MET A 325 -15.96 19.24 6.48
N ALA A 326 -16.54 18.37 5.64
CA ALA A 326 -17.99 18.18 5.58
C ALA A 326 -18.55 17.58 6.88
N TRP A 327 -17.78 16.70 7.54
CA TRP A 327 -18.18 16.12 8.81
C TRP A 327 -18.11 17.15 9.94
N ILE A 328 -17.03 17.93 10.01
CA ILE A 328 -16.79 19.01 10.96
C ILE A 328 -17.89 20.07 10.80
N GLU A 329 -18.22 20.46 9.59
CA GLU A 329 -19.31 21.42 9.31
C GLU A 329 -20.67 20.95 9.86
N GLU A 330 -20.95 19.64 9.85
CA GLU A 330 -22.21 19.05 10.30
C GLU A 330 -22.23 18.72 11.81
N HIS A 331 -21.08 18.40 12.41
CA HIS A 331 -21.00 17.81 13.75
C HIS A 331 -20.27 18.65 14.78
N GLU A 332 -19.45 19.62 14.37
CA GLU A 332 -18.67 20.47 15.26
C GLU A 332 -19.23 21.89 15.34
N PRO A 333 -18.96 22.64 16.43
CA PRO A 333 -19.25 24.06 16.49
C PRO A 333 -18.42 24.82 15.46
N LEU A 334 -19.10 25.51 14.53
CA LEU A 334 -18.44 26.37 13.53
C LEU A 334 -17.41 27.33 14.16
N SER A 335 -17.74 27.95 15.30
CA SER A 335 -16.86 28.91 15.97
C SER A 335 -15.53 28.33 16.44
N ALA A 336 -15.42 27.01 16.57
CA ALA A 336 -14.21 26.31 17.00
C ALA A 336 -13.28 25.93 15.84
N PHE A 337 -13.81 25.88 14.61
CA PHE A 337 -13.12 25.31 13.44
C PHE A 337 -13.10 26.26 12.22
N ASP A 338 -13.86 27.37 12.25
CA ASP A 338 -13.79 28.48 11.30
C ASP A 338 -12.56 29.36 11.64
N PHE A 339 -11.37 28.84 11.33
CA PHE A 339 -10.10 29.49 11.62
C PHE A 339 -9.95 30.85 10.92
N ASN A 340 -10.57 31.03 9.75
CA ASN A 340 -10.50 32.27 9.00
C ASN A 340 -11.59 33.29 9.37
N ARG A 341 -12.59 32.86 10.15
CA ARG A 341 -13.73 33.66 10.66
C ARG A 341 -14.64 34.20 9.55
N ASN A 342 -14.85 33.44 8.49
CA ASN A 342 -15.74 33.82 7.38
C ASN A 342 -17.16 33.24 7.51
N GLY A 343 -17.44 32.49 8.57
CA GLY A 343 -18.75 31.96 8.92
C GLY A 343 -19.08 30.60 8.30
N ARG A 344 -18.11 29.87 7.75
CA ARG A 344 -18.28 28.54 7.16
C ARG A 344 -17.02 27.70 7.33
N ILE A 345 -17.13 26.38 7.25
CA ILE A 345 -15.97 25.49 7.15
C ILE A 345 -15.61 25.36 5.68
N ASP A 346 -14.52 25.98 5.28
CA ASP A 346 -14.03 25.90 3.93
C ASP A 346 -12.52 25.69 3.89
N PHE A 347 -12.01 25.75 2.67
CA PHE A 347 -10.63 25.46 2.42
C PHE A 347 -9.68 26.60 2.85
N ALA A 348 -10.18 27.84 3.03
CA ALA A 348 -9.39 28.91 3.62
C ALA A 348 -9.16 28.67 5.13
N ASP A 349 -9.99 27.87 5.81
CA ASP A 349 -9.72 27.39 7.17
C ASP A 349 -8.53 26.43 7.20
N VAL A 350 -8.46 25.50 6.25
CA VAL A 350 -7.31 24.59 6.08
C VAL A 350 -6.02 25.38 5.87
N THR A 351 -6.06 26.39 4.98
CA THR A 351 -4.90 27.26 4.74
C THR A 351 -4.50 28.04 6.00
N ARG A 352 -5.46 28.50 6.80
CA ARG A 352 -5.16 29.24 8.02
C ARG A 352 -4.60 28.36 9.12
N LEU A 353 -5.19 27.19 9.33
CA LEU A 353 -4.66 26.16 10.22
C LEU A 353 -3.23 25.78 9.81
N PHE A 354 -3.01 25.61 8.51
CA PHE A 354 -1.70 25.30 7.96
C PHE A 354 -0.65 26.37 8.29
N ASN A 355 -0.99 27.65 8.14
CA ASN A 355 -0.06 28.76 8.40
C ASN A 355 0.28 28.94 9.89
N GLN A 356 -0.37 28.19 10.79
CA GLN A 356 -0.11 28.19 12.24
C GLN A 356 0.81 27.05 12.69
N ILE A 357 1.20 26.14 11.79
CA ILE A 357 2.10 24.99 12.02
C ILE A 357 3.56 25.41 11.75
#